data_AF-A0A3D4ZNV2-F1
#
_entry.id   AF-A0A3D4ZNV2-F1
#
_cell.length_a   1.000
_cell.length_b   1.000
_cell.length_c   1.000
_cell.angle_alpha   90.00
_cell.angle_beta   90.00
_cell.angle_gamma   90.00
#
_symmetry.space_group_name_H-M   'P 1'
#
loop_
_entity.id
_entity.type
_entity.pdbx_description
1 polymer ?
#
loop_
_entity_poly.entity_id
_entity_poly.type
_entity_poly.pdbx_seq_one_letter_code
_entity_poly.pdbx_strand_id
1 'polypeptide(L)' 'LYERSDFSIYQTGRLALEKGVIQGYDMTSEAAVTKLMWALGRTSDLDEVRSIFSENIAGEVSL' A
#
# COMPACT_ATOMS: atom_id res chain seq x y z
N LEU A 1 10.32 -16.09 1.79
CA LEU A 1 11.01 -15.51 0.63
C LEU A 1 10.47 -14.13 0.23
N TYR A 2 9.34 -13.68 0.79
CA TYR A 2 8.91 -12.29 0.71
C TYR A 2 8.92 -11.70 2.12
N GLU A 3 9.73 -10.68 2.31
CA GLU A 3 9.84 -9.93 3.57
C GLU A 3 8.79 -8.82 3.55
N ARG A 4 8.02 -8.66 4.63
CA ARG A 4 7.02 -7.59 4.75
C ARG A 4 7.70 -6.24 4.52
N SER A 5 7.11 -5.40 3.66
CA SER A 5 7.50 -4.00 3.55
C SER A 5 7.00 -3.26 4.79
N ASP A 6 7.91 -3.09 5.76
CA ASP A 6 7.66 -2.31 6.97
C ASP A 6 8.57 -1.07 6.99
N PHE A 7 8.02 0.06 6.58
CA PHE A 7 8.72 1.34 6.58
C PHE A 7 8.84 1.96 7.97
N SER A 8 8.27 1.38 9.03
CA SER A 8 8.42 1.89 10.39
C SER A 8 9.81 1.62 10.99
N ILE A 9 10.53 0.62 10.48
CA ILE A 9 11.78 0.11 11.07
C ILE A 9 12.95 1.09 10.86
N TYR A 10 13.05 1.69 9.68
CA TYR A 10 14.19 2.54 9.30
C TYR A 10 13.80 4.01 9.20
N GLN A 11 14.73 4.90 9.54
CA GLN A 11 14.52 6.35 9.46
C GLN A 11 14.12 6.82 8.05
N THR A 12 14.66 6.19 7.01
CA THR A 12 14.31 6.44 5.61
C THR A 12 12.87 6.03 5.29
N GLY A 13 12.41 4.89 5.82
CA GLY A 13 11.03 4.43 5.69
C GLY A 13 10.06 5.36 6.43
N ARG A 14 10.38 5.76 7.66
CA ARG A 14 9.56 6.71 8.43
C ARG A 14 9.42 8.05 7.71
N LEU A 15 10.52 8.55 7.13
CA LEU A 15 10.47 9.77 6.31
C LEU A 15 9.57 9.58 5.08
N ALA A 16 9.60 8.42 4.43
CA ALA A 16 8.72 8.12 3.31
C ALA A 16 7.23 8.13 3.73
N LEU A 17 6.91 7.57 4.90
CA LEU A 17 5.57 7.64 5.48
C LEU A 17 5.13 9.07 5.77
N GLU A 18 6.01 9.89 6.35
CA GLU A 18 5.75 11.32 6.59
C GLU A 18 5.54 12.11 5.28
N LYS A 19 6.10 11.65 4.16
CA LYS A 19 5.88 12.23 2.83
C LYS A 19 4.65 11.66 2.11
N GLY A 20 3.89 10.78 2.77
CA GLY A 20 2.60 10.29 2.28
C GLY A 20 2.69 9.09 1.33
N VAL A 21 3.80 8.33 1.37
CA VAL A 21 3.95 7.07 0.62
C VAL A 21 2.93 6.05 1.13
N ILE A 22 2.31 5.32 0.20
CA ILE A 22 1.39 4.22 0.47
C ILE A 22 2.20 2.92 0.56
N GLN A 23 2.05 2.17 1.66
CA GLN A 23 2.75 0.90 1.85
C GLN A 23 2.02 -0.25 1.16
N GLY A 24 2.80 -1.14 0.53
CA GLY A 24 2.29 -2.39 -0.04
C GLY A 24 2.27 -3.56 0.96
N TYR A 25 2.88 -3.41 2.14
CA TYR A 25 3.00 -4.44 3.17
C TYR A 25 3.54 -5.78 2.63
N ASP A 26 2.74 -6.85 2.69
CA ASP A 26 3.07 -8.19 2.17
C ASP A 26 2.40 -8.51 0.83
N MET A 27 1.78 -7.52 0.16
CA MET A 27 1.27 -7.71 -1.20
C MET A 27 2.41 -8.09 -2.15
N THR A 28 2.11 -8.98 -3.10
CA THR A 28 2.98 -9.13 -4.28
C THR A 28 2.98 -7.84 -5.09
N SER A 29 4.06 -7.56 -5.80
CA SER A 29 4.18 -6.37 -6.65
C SER A 29 3.06 -6.29 -7.68
N GLU A 30 2.66 -7.42 -8.25
CA GLU A 30 1.57 -7.55 -9.21
C GLU A 30 0.22 -7.18 -8.59
N ALA A 31 -0.06 -7.65 -7.35
CA ALA A 31 -1.27 -7.32 -6.63
C ALA A 31 -1.32 -5.83 -6.27
N ALA A 32 -0.21 -5.27 -5.78
CA ALA A 32 -0.12 -3.84 -5.45
C ALA A 32 -0.36 -2.95 -6.68
N VAL A 33 0.29 -3.22 -7.81
CA VAL A 33 0.09 -2.43 -9.05
C VAL A 33 -1.36 -2.53 -9.54
N THR A 34 -1.93 -3.74 -9.56
CA THR A 34 -3.31 -3.96 -10.02
C THR A 34 -4.33 -3.25 -9.12
N LYS A 35 -4.16 -3.36 -7.80
CA LYS A 35 -5.00 -2.67 -6.82
C LYS A 35 -4.90 -1.16 -6.95
N LEU A 36 -3.73 -0.63 -7.30
CA LEU A 36 -3.53 0.81 -7.47
C LEU A 36 -4.25 1.33 -8.70
N MET A 37 -4.11 0.62 -9.83
CA MET A 37 -4.87 0.93 -11.05
C MET A 37 -6.38 0.89 -10.79
N TRP A 38 -6.85 -0.11 -10.02
CA TRP A 38 -8.25 -0.22 -9.66
C TRP A 38 -8.73 0.93 -8.76
N ALA A 39 -8.00 1.24 -7.68
CA ALA A 39 -8.35 2.31 -6.73
C ALA A 39 -8.42 3.68 -7.43
N LEU A 40 -7.46 3.98 -8.29
CA LEU A 40 -7.43 5.23 -9.09
C LEU A 40 -8.58 5.30 -10.12
N GLY A 41 -9.14 4.16 -10.54
CA GLY A 41 -10.33 4.12 -11.37
C GLY A 41 -11.63 4.36 -10.59
N ARG A 42 -11.61 4.27 -9.25
CA ARG A 42 -12.77 4.49 -8.38
C ARG A 42 -12.88 5.93 -7.89
N THR A 43 -11.76 6.55 -7.59
CA THR A 43 -11.69 7.88 -6.98
C THR A 43 -10.38 8.59 -7.34
N SER A 44 -10.43 9.92 -7.36
CA SER A 44 -9.25 10.78 -7.48
C SER A 44 -8.78 11.32 -6.12
N ASP A 45 -9.49 11.02 -5.04
CA ASP A 45 -9.10 11.40 -3.68
C ASP A 45 -8.01 10.45 -3.18
N LEU A 46 -6.82 10.99 -2.88
CA LEU A 46 -5.67 10.22 -2.43
C LEU A 46 -5.89 9.57 -1.06
N ASP A 47 -6.70 10.17 -0.18
CA ASP A 47 -6.98 9.59 1.13
C ASP A 47 -7.94 8.40 1.01
N GLU A 48 -8.86 8.44 0.05
CA GLU A 48 -9.71 7.29 -0.28
C GLU A 48 -8.90 6.17 -0.95
N VAL A 49 -7.98 6.51 -1.88
CA VAL A 49 -7.04 5.54 -2.47
C VAL A 49 -6.21 4.85 -1.38
N ARG A 50 -5.72 5.59 -0.39
CA ARG A 50 -5.00 5.03 0.77
C ARG A 50 -5.85 4.06 1.57
N SER A 51 -7.10 4.43 1.86
CA SER A 51 -8.04 3.56 2.59
C SER A 51 -8.27 2.25 1.84
N ILE A 52 -8.54 2.33 0.53
CA ILE A 52 -8.70 1.17 -0.34
C ILE A 52 -7.45 0.29 -0.30
N PHE A 53 -6.26 0.89 -0.37
CA PHE A 53 -5.00 0.16 -0.35
C PHE A 53 -4.76 -0.59 0.96
N SER A 54 -5.22 -0.02 2.08
CA SER A 54 -5.09 -0.59 3.43
C SER A 54 -6.14 -1.64 3.79
N GLU A 55 -7.13 -1.91 2.94
CA GLU A 55 -8.15 -2.93 3.19
C GLU A 55 -7.82 -4.23 2.49
N ASN A 56 -8.04 -5.39 3.12
CA ASN A 56 -7.93 -6.67 2.43
C ASN A 56 -9.22 -6.93 1.64
N ILE A 57 -9.13 -6.96 0.31
CA ILE A 57 -10.30 -7.09 -0.59
C ILE A 57 -10.48 -8.53 -1.08
N ALA A 58 -9.39 -9.22 -1.39
CA ALA A 58 -9.39 -10.54 -2.04
C ALA A 58 -8.33 -11.50 -1.49
N GLY A 59 -7.77 -11.21 -0.33
CA GLY A 59 -6.68 -11.98 0.28
C GLY A 59 -5.28 -11.51 -0.16
N GLU A 60 -5.17 -10.34 -0.78
CA GLU A 60 -3.91 -9.84 -1.33
C GLU A 60 -2.93 -9.33 -0.28
N VAL A 61 -3.44 -8.90 0.87
CA VAL A 61 -2.64 -8.33 1.97
C VAL A 61 -3.08 -8.95 3.29
N SER A 62 -2.10 -9.29 4.14
CA SER A 62 -2.32 -9.56 5.56
C SER A 62 -1.73 -8.39 6.34
N LEU A 63 -2.56 -7.64 7.06
CA LEU A 63 -2.13 -6.52 7.92
C LEU A 63 -1.57 -7.07 9.24
#